data_AF-A0AAJ0WVF4-F1
#
_entry.id   AF-A0AAJ0WVF4-F1
#
_cell.length_a   1.000
_cell.length_b   1.000
_cell.length_c   1.000
_cell.angle_alpha   90.00
_cell.angle_beta   90.00
_cell.angle_gamma   90.00
#
_symmetry.space_group_name_H-M   'P 1'
#
loop_
_entity.id
_entity.type
_entity.pdbx_description
1 polymer ?
#
loop_
_entity_poly.entity_id
_entity_poly.type
_entity_poly.pdbx_seq_one_letter_code
_entity_poly.pdbx_strand_id
1 'polypeptide(L)'
;MFHNQQFDDWWNQKLAYYESIGIDKGKFSKFAAKNGLNKGDILFIVSDEKLEVGDIIVYHPQSGCFSIDETIVHRIIKAEGSTLVTKGDNNPAQDKCAVQMSQIEGKAVLAVPLLGYPRLWLEEILVRLR
;
A
#
# COMPACT_ATOMS: atom_id res chain seq x y z
N MET A 1 2.54 4.55 0.64
CA MET A 1 2.47 4.09 2.06
C MET A 1 3.52 4.73 2.97
N PHE A 2 4.38 5.62 2.48
CA PHE A 2 5.47 6.22 3.26
C PHE A 2 5.00 7.30 4.24
N HIS A 3 5.37 7.17 5.51
CA HIS A 3 5.45 8.28 6.45
C HIS A 3 6.64 8.08 7.40
N ASN A 4 7.35 9.16 7.71
CA ASN A 4 8.50 9.17 8.62
C ASN A 4 8.13 9.62 10.04
N GLN A 5 6.83 9.74 10.32
CA GLN A 5 6.27 10.22 11.57
C GLN A 5 5.94 9.06 12.51
N GLN A 6 5.89 9.34 13.81
CA GLN A 6 5.35 8.40 14.79
C GLN A 6 3.87 8.11 14.47
N PHE A 7 3.42 6.90 14.82
CA PHE A 7 2.07 6.44 14.51
C PHE A 7 0.98 7.42 14.97
N ASP A 8 1.11 7.97 16.18
CA ASP A 8 0.11 8.86 16.75
C ASP A 8 0.02 10.19 16.00
N ASP A 9 1.15 10.76 15.60
CA ASP A 9 1.20 12.00 14.82
C ASP A 9 0.61 11.80 13.43
N TRP A 10 0.98 10.69 12.78
CA TRP A 10 0.40 10.32 11.49
C TRP A 10 -1.10 10.07 11.61
N TRP A 11 -1.53 9.33 12.64
CA TRP A 11 -2.94 9.04 12.87
C TRP A 11 -3.76 10.32 13.04
N ASN A 12 -3.28 11.27 13.86
CA ASN A 12 -3.98 12.54 14.08
C ASN A 12 -4.19 13.33 12.77
N GLN A 13 -3.27 13.22 11.81
CA GLN A 13 -3.42 13.85 10.49
C GLN A 13 -4.41 13.11 9.58
N LYS A 14 -4.58 11.80 9.75
CA LYS A 14 -5.45 10.97 8.88
C LYS A 14 -6.79 10.60 9.51
N LEU A 15 -6.98 10.92 10.80
CA LEU A 15 -8.14 10.60 11.62
C LEU A 15 -9.46 10.83 10.89
N ALA A 16 -9.69 12.05 10.39
CA ALA A 16 -10.94 12.45 9.76
C ALA A 16 -11.32 11.54 8.58
N TYR A 17 -10.33 11.09 7.81
CA TYR A 17 -10.55 10.19 6.69
C TYR A 17 -10.93 8.77 7.16
N TYR A 18 -10.09 8.16 8.00
CA TYR A 18 -10.30 6.75 8.41
C TYR A 18 -11.56 6.58 9.26
N GLU A 19 -11.88 7.54 10.14
CA GLU A 19 -13.13 7.50 10.89
C GLU A 19 -14.36 7.63 9.98
N SER A 20 -14.30 8.46 8.93
CA SER A 20 -15.41 8.61 7.97
C SER A 20 -15.76 7.30 7.23
N ILE A 21 -14.82 6.35 7.18
CA ILE A 21 -15.00 5.03 6.56
C ILE A 21 -15.07 3.89 7.60
N GLY A 22 -15.26 4.21 8.88
CA GLY A 22 -15.46 3.22 9.94
C GLY A 22 -14.20 2.44 10.33
N ILE A 23 -13.02 3.03 10.13
CA ILE A 23 -11.75 2.49 10.62
C ILE A 23 -11.26 3.40 11.74
N ASP A 24 -11.42 2.97 12.99
CA ASP A 24 -10.89 3.69 14.15
C ASP A 24 -9.41 3.39 14.42
N LYS A 25 -8.81 4.14 15.34
CA LYS A 25 -7.39 4.01 15.71
C LYS A 25 -7.05 2.63 16.23
N GLY A 26 -7.93 2.05 17.04
CA GLY A 26 -7.75 0.73 17.64
C GLY A 26 -7.71 -0.36 16.57
N LYS A 27 -8.61 -0.27 15.57
CA LYS A 27 -8.63 -1.14 14.40
C LYS A 27 -7.38 -0.97 13.56
N PHE A 28 -7.03 0.26 13.18
CA PHE A 28 -5.86 0.51 12.32
C PHE A 28 -4.56 0.08 12.99
N SER A 29 -4.43 0.27 14.31
CA SER A 29 -3.22 -0.09 15.07
C SER A 29 -2.89 -1.60 15.05
N LYS A 30 -3.84 -2.45 14.64
CA LYS A 30 -3.68 -3.90 14.51
C LYS A 30 -3.29 -4.31 13.09
N PHE A 31 -3.39 -3.41 12.11
CA PHE A 31 -3.01 -3.71 10.74
C PHE A 31 -1.50 -3.88 10.59
N ALA A 32 -1.10 -4.72 9.65
CA ALA A 32 0.30 -4.86 9.26
C ALA A 32 0.86 -3.54 8.72
N ALA A 33 2.14 -3.27 9.00
CA ALA A 33 2.82 -2.03 8.64
C ALA A 33 2.03 -0.77 9.05
N LYS A 34 1.49 -0.73 10.27
CA LYS A 34 0.80 0.46 10.83
C LYS A 34 1.66 1.73 10.85
N ASN A 35 2.98 1.57 10.83
CA ASN A 35 3.97 2.65 10.76
C ASN A 35 4.39 2.98 9.31
N GLY A 36 3.62 2.50 8.33
CA GLY A 36 3.90 2.69 6.91
C GLY A 36 4.98 1.75 6.37
N LEU A 37 5.22 1.93 5.07
CA LEU A 37 6.30 1.28 4.31
C LEU A 37 7.23 2.34 3.74
N ASN A 38 8.52 2.05 3.72
CA ASN A 38 9.56 2.98 3.31
C ASN A 38 10.21 2.60 1.98
N LYS A 39 10.79 3.60 1.30
CA LYS A 39 11.64 3.34 0.14
C LYS A 39 12.79 2.43 0.59
N GLY A 40 13.03 1.37 -0.17
CA GLY A 40 14.03 0.36 0.16
C GLY A 40 13.51 -0.78 1.04
N ASP A 41 12.24 -0.81 1.40
CA ASP A 41 11.62 -2.01 1.96
C ASP A 41 11.46 -3.09 0.87
N ILE A 42 11.70 -4.35 1.22
CA ILE A 42 11.33 -5.51 0.39
C ILE A 42 10.07 -6.13 0.97
N LEU A 43 9.06 -6.33 0.12
CA LEU A 43 7.82 -7.00 0.47
C LEU A 43 7.87 -8.46 0.04
N PHE A 44 7.57 -9.35 0.96
CA PHE A 44 7.24 -10.73 0.64
C PHE A 44 5.72 -10.83 0.51
N ILE A 45 5.30 -11.25 -0.67
CA ILE A 45 3.89 -11.39 -1.02
C ILE A 45 3.54 -12.86 -1.20
N VAL A 46 2.29 -13.20 -0.91
CA VAL A 46 1.72 -14.51 -1.19
C VAL A 46 0.47 -14.32 -2.04
N SER A 47 0.20 -15.28 -2.92
CA SER A 47 -1.12 -15.38 -3.53
C SER A 47 -2.08 -15.90 -2.48
N ASP A 48 -3.08 -15.10 -2.13
CA ASP A 48 -4.10 -15.43 -1.13
C ASP A 48 -5.47 -15.11 -1.72
N GLU A 49 -6.37 -16.08 -1.69
CA GLU A 49 -7.76 -15.89 -2.13
C GLU A 49 -8.59 -15.12 -1.10
N LYS A 50 -8.12 -15.03 0.16
CA LYS A 50 -8.81 -14.35 1.26
C LYS A 50 -8.16 -13.01 1.57
N LEU A 51 -8.70 -11.97 0.94
CA LEU A 51 -8.30 -10.59 1.17
C LEU A 51 -9.28 -9.88 2.10
N GLU A 52 -8.76 -9.18 3.10
CA GLU A 52 -9.55 -8.50 4.12
C GLU A 52 -9.21 -7.01 4.21
N VAL A 53 -10.13 -6.23 4.79
CA VAL A 53 -9.88 -4.81 5.09
C VAL A 53 -8.70 -4.70 6.06
N GLY A 54 -7.70 -3.91 5.66
CA GLY A 54 -6.45 -3.74 6.40
C GLY A 54 -5.25 -4.41 5.74
N ASP A 55 -5.47 -5.38 4.84
CA ASP A 55 -4.39 -6.02 4.10
C ASP A 55 -3.71 -5.05 3.14
N ILE A 56 -2.42 -5.28 2.94
CA ILE A 56 -1.60 -4.56 1.95
C ILE A 56 -1.47 -5.46 0.74
N ILE A 57 -1.89 -4.96 -0.42
CA ILE A 57 -1.83 -5.71 -1.68
C ILE A 57 -0.93 -5.03 -2.69
N VAL A 58 -0.32 -5.86 -3.52
CA VAL A 58 0.46 -5.49 -4.69
C VAL A 58 -0.39 -5.81 -5.91
N TYR A 59 -0.66 -4.82 -6.76
CA TYR A 59 -1.56 -4.99 -7.90
C TYR A 59 -1.16 -4.11 -9.09
N HIS A 60 -1.63 -4.51 -10.28
CA HIS A 60 -1.48 -3.75 -11.52
C HIS A 60 -2.78 -3.00 -11.84
N PRO A 61 -2.78 -1.66 -11.80
CA PRO A 61 -3.98 -0.90 -12.05
C PRO A 61 -4.44 -1.04 -13.50
N GLN A 62 -5.74 -0.86 -13.75
CA GLN A 62 -6.27 -0.83 -15.11
C GLN A 62 -5.76 0.42 -15.83
N SER A 63 -5.47 0.31 -17.13
CA SER A 63 -5.00 1.44 -17.93
C SER A 63 -5.94 2.65 -17.80
N GLY A 64 -5.36 3.83 -17.57
CA GLY A 64 -6.10 5.08 -17.38
C GLY A 64 -6.54 5.38 -15.95
N CYS A 65 -6.39 4.45 -15.00
CA CYS A 65 -6.67 4.69 -13.58
C CYS A 65 -5.59 5.50 -12.87
N PHE A 66 -4.33 5.31 -13.28
CA PHE A 66 -3.18 6.07 -12.82
C PHE A 66 -2.44 6.63 -14.04
N SER A 67 -1.73 7.75 -13.83
CA SER A 67 -0.88 8.37 -14.86
C SER A 67 0.41 7.58 -15.13
N ILE A 68 0.61 6.49 -14.39
CA ILE A 68 1.78 5.61 -14.46
C ILE A 68 1.30 4.17 -14.66
N ASP A 69 1.96 3.45 -15.55
CA ASP A 69 1.78 2.00 -15.74
C ASP A 69 2.75 1.26 -14.81
N GLU A 70 2.49 1.35 -13.51
CA GLU A 70 3.35 0.81 -12.46
C GLU A 70 2.59 -0.08 -11.49
N THR A 71 3.29 -1.05 -10.92
CA THR A 71 2.82 -1.86 -9.80
C THR A 71 2.53 -0.95 -8.60
N ILE A 72 1.33 -1.08 -8.02
CA ILE A 72 0.87 -0.28 -6.89
C ILE A 72 0.86 -1.14 -5.61
N VAL A 73 1.31 -0.56 -4.51
CA VAL A 73 1.27 -1.17 -3.17
C VAL A 73 0.42 -0.32 -2.24
N HIS A 74 -0.82 -0.73 -2.00
CA HIS A 74 -1.79 0.01 -1.18
C HIS A 74 -2.59 -0.90 -0.25
N ARG A 75 -3.31 -0.29 0.70
CA ARG A 75 -4.08 -0.99 1.71
C ARG A 75 -5.53 -1.11 1.26
N ILE A 76 -6.13 -2.27 1.45
CA ILE A 76 -7.57 -2.47 1.30
C ILE A 76 -8.28 -1.72 2.42
N ILE A 77 -9.13 -0.77 2.06
CA ILE A 77 -9.93 0.00 3.01
C ILE A 77 -11.42 -0.40 2.99
N LYS A 78 -11.86 -1.05 1.91
CA LYS A 78 -13.23 -1.56 1.75
C LYS A 78 -13.26 -2.71 0.75
N ALA A 79 -14.13 -3.69 0.98
CA ALA A 79 -14.46 -4.73 0.01
C ALA A 79 -15.89 -4.50 -0.51
N GLU A 80 -16.07 -4.53 -1.82
CA GLU A 80 -17.34 -4.30 -2.52
C GLU A 80 -17.59 -5.44 -3.52
N GLY A 81 -18.24 -6.51 -3.05
CA GLY A 81 -18.51 -7.69 -3.87
C GLY A 81 -17.21 -8.35 -4.34
N SER A 82 -16.96 -8.33 -5.65
CA SER A 82 -15.76 -8.89 -6.28
C SER A 82 -14.62 -7.87 -6.48
N THR A 83 -14.79 -6.65 -5.96
CA THR A 83 -13.81 -5.57 -6.11
C THR A 83 -13.38 -5.01 -4.76
N LEU A 84 -12.20 -4.41 -4.74
CA LEU A 84 -11.60 -3.84 -3.55
C LEU A 84 -11.36 -2.35 -3.75
N VAL A 85 -11.61 -1.57 -2.72
CA VAL A 85 -11.20 -0.16 -2.67
C VAL A 85 -9.90 -0.08 -1.90
N THR A 86 -8.87 0.46 -2.54
CA THR A 86 -7.55 0.61 -1.97
C THR A 86 -7.20 2.06 -1.71
N LYS A 87 -6.21 2.26 -0.83
CA LYS A 87 -5.64 3.56 -0.54
C LYS A 87 -4.18 3.45 -0.13
N GLY A 88 -3.36 4.36 -0.63
CA GLY A 88 -2.05 4.63 -0.04
C GLY A 88 -2.21 5.33 1.30
N ASP A 89 -1.64 4.78 2.37
CA ASP A 89 -1.82 5.30 3.74
C ASP A 89 -1.47 6.81 3.88
N ASN A 90 -0.55 7.33 3.06
CA ASN A 90 -0.21 8.75 3.08
C ASN A 90 -0.94 9.61 2.05
N ASN A 91 -1.74 9.03 1.16
CA ASN A 91 -2.50 9.76 0.15
C ASN A 91 -3.68 10.50 0.80
N PRO A 92 -4.17 11.61 0.23
CA PRO A 92 -5.31 12.34 0.79
C PRO A 92 -6.64 11.59 0.63
N ALA A 93 -6.82 10.85 -0.47
CA ALA A 93 -8.05 10.12 -0.80
C ALA A 93 -7.77 8.64 -1.09
N GLN A 94 -8.84 7.86 -1.28
CA GLN A 94 -8.75 6.51 -1.86
C GLN A 94 -8.32 6.56 -3.32
N ASP A 95 -7.94 5.41 -3.85
CA ASP A 95 -7.63 5.26 -5.27
C ASP A 95 -8.89 5.45 -6.12
N LYS A 96 -8.71 6.01 -7.32
CA LYS A 96 -9.83 6.38 -8.21
C LYS A 96 -10.60 5.17 -8.73
N CYS A 97 -9.91 4.06 -8.96
CA CYS A 97 -10.48 2.85 -9.51
C CYS A 97 -10.52 1.76 -8.46
N ALA A 98 -11.61 0.99 -8.45
CA ALA A 98 -11.67 -0.26 -7.72
C ALA A 98 -10.71 -1.29 -8.35
N VAL A 99 -10.20 -2.18 -7.51
CA VAL A 99 -9.25 -3.22 -7.88
C VAL A 99 -10.00 -4.53 -8.02
N GLN A 100 -9.92 -5.17 -9.17
CA GLN A 100 -10.42 -6.52 -9.40
C GLN A 100 -9.42 -7.55 -8.89
N MET A 101 -9.92 -8.71 -8.46
CA MET A 101 -9.07 -9.80 -7.96
C MET A 101 -8.00 -10.23 -8.99
N SER A 102 -8.32 -10.18 -10.29
CA SER A 102 -7.38 -10.53 -11.37
C SER A 102 -6.22 -9.55 -11.53
N GLN A 103 -6.30 -8.37 -10.92
CA GLN A 103 -5.25 -7.36 -10.97
C GLN A 103 -4.20 -7.55 -9.87
N ILE A 104 -4.48 -8.40 -8.88
CA ILE A 104 -3.70 -8.55 -7.67
C ILE A 104 -2.59 -9.56 -7.92
N GLU A 105 -1.35 -9.12 -7.73
CA GLU A 105 -0.17 -9.97 -7.78
C GLU A 105 0.00 -10.76 -6.46
N GLY A 106 -0.30 -10.12 -5.33
CA GLY A 106 -0.35 -10.80 -4.04
C GLY A 106 -0.57 -9.88 -2.85
N LYS A 107 -0.75 -10.50 -1.68
CA LYS A 107 -0.87 -9.85 -0.37
C LYS A 107 0.48 -9.85 0.34
N ALA A 108 0.89 -8.69 0.86
CA ALA A 108 2.11 -8.57 1.64
C ALA A 108 1.95 -9.20 3.03
N VAL A 109 2.85 -10.13 3.37
CA VAL A 109 2.88 -10.82 4.67
C VAL A 109 4.07 -10.40 5.53
N LEU A 110 5.13 -9.88 4.90
CA LEU A 110 6.32 -9.38 5.57
C LEU A 110 6.91 -8.22 4.78
N ALA A 111 7.33 -7.18 5.50
CA ALA A 111 8.13 -6.09 4.97
C ALA A 111 9.48 -6.08 5.69
N VAL A 112 10.57 -6.19 4.95
CA VAL A 112 11.92 -6.13 5.51
C VAL A 112 12.57 -4.81 5.13
N PRO A 113 12.89 -3.94 6.10
CA PRO A 113 13.39 -2.61 5.80
C PRO A 113 14.80 -2.66 5.23
N LEU A 114 15.12 -1.66 4.41
CA LEU A 114 16.44 -1.38 3.83
C LEU A 114 17.01 -2.42 2.84
N LEU A 115 16.43 -3.61 2.71
CA LEU A 115 16.98 -4.65 1.82
C LEU A 115 16.83 -4.33 0.32
N GLY A 116 16.01 -3.36 -0.05
CA GLY A 116 15.82 -2.92 -1.43
C GLY A 116 16.88 -1.93 -1.91
N TYR A 117 17.66 -1.31 -1.01
CA TYR A 117 18.68 -0.32 -1.40
C TYR A 117 19.77 -0.85 -2.34
N PRO A 118 20.31 -2.07 -2.18
CA PRO A 118 21.28 -2.62 -3.13
C PRO A 118 20.78 -2.60 -4.58
N ARG A 119 19.50 -2.97 -4.80
CA ARG A 119 18.88 -2.91 -6.12
C ARG A 119 18.71 -1.46 -6.61
N LEU A 120 18.23 -0.57 -5.75
CA LEU A 120 18.02 0.84 -6.11
C LEU A 120 19.32 1.55 -6.49
N TRP A 121 20.42 1.26 -5.79
CA TRP A 121 21.74 1.79 -6.14
C TRP A 121 22.24 1.26 -7.47
N LEU A 122 22.03 -0.03 -7.75
CA LEU A 122 22.38 -0.61 -9.05
C LEU A 122 21.60 0.06 -10.18
N GLU A 123 20.29 0.24 -10.03
CA GLU A 123 19.46 0.95 -11.01
C GLU A 123 19.94 2.40 -11.21
N GLU A 124 20.26 3.12 -10.13
CA GLU A 124 20.78 4.49 -10.21
C GLU A 124 22.12 4.58 -10.94
N ILE A 125 23.05 3.64 -10.68
CA ILE A 125 24.33 3.56 -11.38
C ILE A 125 24.11 3.30 -12.87
N LEU A 126 23.26 2.33 -13.22
CA LEU A 126 23.00 1.96 -14.61
C LEU A 126 22.35 3.10 -15.39
N VAL A 127 21.41 3.84 -14.79
CA VAL A 127 20.79 5.01 -15.42
C VAL A 127 21.80 6.13 -15.64
N ARG A 128 22.74 6.37 -14.71
CA ARG A 128 23.78 7.40 -14.86
C ARG A 128 24.85 7.06 -15.91
N LEU A 129 25.00 5.79 -16.27
CA LEU A 129 25.95 5.32 -17.27
C LEU A 129 25.38 5.33 -18.70
N ARG A 130 24.11 5.68 -18.88
CA ARG A 130 23.42 5.78 -20.17
C ARG A 130 23.32 7.23 -20.62
#